data_AF-A0A3M0ZN65-F1
#
_entry.id   AF-A0A3M0ZN65-F1
#
_cell.length_a   1.000
_cell.length_b   1.000
_cell.length_c   1.000
_cell.angle_alpha   90.00
_cell.angle_beta   90.00
_cell.angle_gamma   90.00
#
_symmetry.space_group_name_H-M   'P 1'
#
loop_
_entity.id
_entity.type
_entity.pdbx_description
1 polymer ?
#
loop_
_entity_poly.entity_id
_entity_poly.type
_entity_poly.pdbx_seq_one_letter_code
_entity_poly.pdbx_strand_id
1 'polypeptide(L)'
;MEVIERTPSPLTADRREFDACGVGFVANVSGVASHEIVLMGLQALENLEHRGACGCDPESGDGAGVLVQLPHEFLERQCGELGLRLPEPRRYGAGMVFLPPDPSYRTLAMRMLERAVGAAGLEVIGWREVPTDDRHCGRLSLSAKPAIAQIFVKPRQPLSEEELERRLFLARKIAEHESVATGGQVARHFYVCSLSCRTMVYKGMLMAPQVLGFFPDLRDPSFKSALALVHSRFSTNTLPT
;
A
#
# COMPACT_ATOMS: atom_id res chain seq x y z
N MET A 1 -63.17 8.45 0.75
CA MET A 1 -61.98 8.00 -0.01
C MET A 1 -61.21 9.24 -0.41
N GLU A 2 -60.33 9.71 0.47
CA GLU A 2 -59.45 10.84 0.20
C GLU A 2 -58.24 10.32 -0.58
N VAL A 3 -58.03 10.88 -1.77
CA VAL A 3 -56.86 10.62 -2.60
C VAL A 3 -55.70 11.39 -1.99
N ILE A 4 -54.78 10.68 -1.35
CA ILE A 4 -53.54 11.26 -0.85
C ILE A 4 -52.65 11.55 -2.07
N GLU A 5 -52.59 12.82 -2.48
CA GLU A 5 -51.56 13.29 -3.40
C GLU A 5 -50.19 13.12 -2.72
N ARG A 6 -49.38 12.19 -3.26
CA ARG A 6 -47.99 12.05 -2.86
C ARG A 6 -47.22 13.25 -3.38
N THR A 7 -46.87 14.17 -2.50
CA THR A 7 -45.80 15.13 -2.76
C THR A 7 -44.52 14.35 -3.05
N PRO A 8 -43.82 14.57 -4.17
CA PRO A 8 -42.56 13.89 -4.42
C PRO A 8 -41.57 14.26 -3.30
N SER A 9 -40.98 13.23 -2.69
CA SER A 9 -39.89 13.37 -1.72
C SER A 9 -38.75 14.19 -2.34
N PRO A 10 -38.07 15.07 -1.58
CA PRO A 10 -36.95 15.88 -2.07
C PRO A 10 -35.67 15.06 -2.39
N LEU A 11 -35.79 13.75 -2.62
CA LEU A 11 -34.68 12.83 -2.89
C LEU A 11 -33.97 13.04 -4.24
N THR A 12 -34.33 14.08 -4.99
CA THR A 12 -33.58 14.50 -6.19
C THR A 12 -33.42 16.01 -6.22
N ALA A 13 -32.58 16.55 -5.34
CA ALA A 13 -31.99 17.88 -5.50
C ALA A 13 -30.46 17.73 -5.62
N ASP A 14 -30.03 17.56 -6.87
CA ASP A 14 -28.69 17.76 -7.46
C ASP A 14 -27.53 18.07 -6.48
N ARG A 15 -27.09 17.08 -5.67
CA ARG A 15 -25.70 17.03 -5.18
C ARG A 15 -24.91 16.15 -6.14
N ARG A 16 -24.42 16.74 -7.21
CA ARG A 16 -23.26 16.20 -7.92
C ARG A 16 -22.07 16.23 -6.97
N GLU A 17 -21.90 15.15 -6.19
CA GLU A 17 -20.62 14.86 -5.53
C GLU A 17 -19.63 14.51 -6.65
N PHE A 18 -18.78 15.47 -7.00
CA PHE A 18 -17.66 15.21 -7.89
C PHE A 18 -16.52 14.61 -7.06
N ASP A 19 -16.40 13.29 -7.03
CA ASP A 19 -15.18 12.62 -6.58
C ASP A 19 -14.06 12.99 -7.55
N ALA A 20 -13.12 13.84 -7.11
CA ALA A 20 -12.09 14.41 -7.96
C ALA A 20 -10.76 13.64 -7.93
N CYS A 21 -10.72 12.35 -7.53
CA CYS A 21 -9.46 11.59 -7.43
C CYS A 21 -8.56 11.75 -8.67
N GLY A 22 -7.26 11.92 -8.44
CA GLY A 22 -6.25 11.96 -9.48
C GLY A 22 -5.64 10.57 -9.68
N VAL A 23 -5.66 10.05 -10.90
CA VAL A 23 -4.96 8.81 -11.29
C VAL A 23 -4.03 9.12 -12.45
N GLY A 24 -2.82 8.57 -12.42
CA GLY A 24 -1.86 8.67 -13.51
C GLY A 24 -0.95 7.45 -13.56
N PHE A 25 -0.27 7.24 -14.68
CA PHE A 25 0.82 6.28 -14.74
C PHE A 25 1.89 6.72 -15.72
N VAL A 26 3.12 6.25 -15.48
CA VAL A 26 4.26 6.37 -16.38
C VAL A 26 4.79 4.97 -16.62
N ALA A 27 5.05 4.62 -17.88
CA ALA A 27 5.57 3.32 -18.25
C ALA A 27 6.64 3.44 -19.34
N ASN A 28 7.72 2.67 -19.19
CA ASN A 28 8.67 2.43 -20.27
C ASN A 28 8.14 1.29 -21.15
N VAL A 29 7.79 1.59 -22.41
CA VAL A 29 7.19 0.62 -23.35
C VAL A 29 8.14 -0.54 -23.67
N SER A 30 9.46 -0.32 -23.61
CA SER A 30 10.47 -1.36 -23.79
C SER A 30 10.67 -2.23 -22.53
N GLY A 31 9.98 -1.93 -21.43
CA GLY A 31 10.08 -2.67 -20.17
C GLY A 31 11.38 -2.43 -19.39
N VAL A 32 12.19 -1.46 -19.80
CA VAL A 32 13.44 -1.13 -19.12
C VAL A 32 13.13 -0.37 -17.84
N ALA A 33 13.51 -0.95 -16.70
CA ALA A 33 13.31 -0.34 -15.39
C ALA A 33 14.35 0.75 -15.13
N SER A 34 13.89 1.91 -14.68
CA SER A 34 14.76 3.01 -14.24
C SER A 34 14.17 3.72 -13.04
N HIS A 35 15.02 4.43 -12.29
CA HIS A 35 14.57 5.29 -11.20
C HIS A 35 13.82 6.52 -11.73
N GLU A 36 14.18 6.98 -12.93
CA GLU A 36 13.53 8.09 -13.61
C GLU A 36 12.03 7.85 -13.83
N ILE A 37 11.61 6.63 -14.17
CA ILE A 37 10.18 6.28 -14.30
C ILE A 37 9.44 6.45 -12.97
N VAL A 38 10.08 6.09 -11.86
CA VAL A 38 9.51 6.26 -10.51
C VAL A 38 9.36 7.75 -10.19
N LEU A 39 10.41 8.54 -10.42
CA LEU A 39 10.38 9.98 -10.20
C LEU A 39 9.37 10.69 -11.10
N MET A 40 9.27 10.32 -12.38
CA MET A 40 8.24 10.85 -13.28
C MET A 40 6.83 10.51 -12.81
N GLY A 41 6.61 9.29 -12.30
CA GLY A 41 5.34 8.91 -11.71
C GLY A 41 4.97 9.77 -10.50
N LEU A 42 5.92 9.98 -9.58
CA LEU A 42 5.73 10.82 -8.41
C LEU A 42 5.54 12.30 -8.77
N GLN A 43 6.24 12.80 -9.78
CA GLN A 43 6.01 14.15 -10.31
C GLN A 43 4.61 14.29 -10.90
N ALA A 44 4.12 13.25 -11.60
CA ALA A 44 2.74 13.23 -12.10
C ALA A 44 1.73 13.24 -10.94
N LEU A 45 2.01 12.54 -9.84
CA LEU A 45 1.19 12.56 -8.63
C LEU A 45 1.11 13.97 -8.03
N GLU A 46 2.25 14.65 -7.89
CA GLU A 46 2.31 16.05 -7.43
C GLU A 46 1.50 16.98 -8.33
N ASN A 47 1.60 16.83 -9.65
CA ASN A 47 0.83 17.65 -10.60
C ASN A 47 -0.69 17.41 -10.50
N LEU A 48 -1.12 16.29 -9.91
CA LEU A 48 -2.52 15.96 -9.64
C LEU A 48 -3.00 16.46 -8.26
N GLU A 49 -2.18 17.21 -7.51
CA GLU A 49 -2.55 17.71 -6.17
C GLU A 49 -3.83 18.56 -6.18
N HIS A 50 -4.05 19.36 -7.22
CA HIS A 50 -5.27 20.16 -7.41
C HIS A 50 -6.56 19.32 -7.48
N ARG A 51 -6.43 18.00 -7.59
CA ARG A 51 -7.48 16.99 -7.60
C ARG A 51 -7.55 16.16 -6.32
N GLY A 52 -6.57 16.29 -5.43
CA GLY A 52 -6.61 15.71 -4.08
C GLY A 52 -7.44 16.59 -3.14
N ALA A 53 -8.00 15.98 -2.10
CA ALA A 53 -8.50 16.74 -0.95
C ALA A 53 -7.40 16.82 0.13
N CYS A 54 -7.35 17.97 0.79
CA CYS A 54 -6.75 18.08 2.10
C CYS A 54 -7.79 17.63 3.14
N GLY A 55 -7.34 16.94 4.18
CA GLY A 55 -8.16 16.53 5.30
C GLY A 55 -8.60 17.73 6.16
N CYS A 56 -9.09 17.46 7.37
CA CYS A 56 -9.55 18.53 8.28
C CYS A 56 -8.41 19.40 8.85
N ASP A 57 -7.14 18.99 8.68
CA ASP A 57 -5.99 19.87 8.82
C ASP A 57 -5.25 20.00 7.46
N PRO A 58 -4.54 21.13 7.21
CA PRO A 58 -3.90 21.38 5.91
C PRO A 58 -2.73 20.44 5.59
N GLU A 59 -2.28 19.63 6.54
CA GLU A 59 -1.07 18.81 6.43
C GLU A 59 -1.37 17.31 6.35
N SER A 60 -2.63 16.90 6.49
CA SER A 60 -3.08 15.51 6.38
C SER A 60 -3.85 15.34 5.08
N GLY A 61 -3.39 14.43 4.22
CA GLY A 61 -4.10 14.08 2.99
C GLY A 61 -5.02 12.87 3.14
N ASP A 62 -6.04 12.80 2.30
CA ASP A 62 -7.01 11.68 2.27
C ASP A 62 -6.42 10.35 1.78
N GLY A 63 -5.24 10.42 1.17
CA GLY A 63 -4.44 9.27 0.77
C GLY A 63 -3.78 9.47 -0.58
N ALA A 64 -2.50 9.16 -0.64
CA ALA A 64 -1.72 9.17 -1.88
C ALA A 64 -0.78 7.97 -1.90
N GLY A 65 -0.39 7.54 -3.10
CA GLY A 65 0.55 6.45 -3.24
C GLY A 65 0.93 6.12 -4.67
N VAL A 66 1.89 5.20 -4.77
CA VAL A 66 2.45 4.68 -6.01
C VAL A 66 2.50 3.15 -5.96
N LEU A 67 2.05 2.52 -7.05
CA LEU A 67 2.32 1.13 -7.36
C LEU A 67 3.50 1.07 -8.33
N VAL A 68 4.47 0.24 -8.01
CA VAL A 68 5.65 -0.02 -8.83
C VAL A 68 5.81 -1.51 -9.08
N GLN A 69 6.58 -1.87 -10.10
CA GLN A 69 7.19 -3.21 -10.14
C GLN A 69 8.16 -3.38 -8.97
N LEU A 70 8.32 -4.62 -8.53
CA LEU A 70 9.25 -4.98 -7.46
C LEU A 70 10.70 -4.55 -7.79
N PRO A 71 11.29 -3.61 -7.01
CA PRO A 71 12.63 -3.08 -7.27
C PRO A 71 13.68 -4.03 -6.67
N HIS A 72 13.98 -5.12 -7.38
CA HIS A 72 14.79 -6.21 -6.84
C HIS A 72 16.18 -5.79 -6.37
N GLU A 73 16.93 -5.00 -7.15
CA GLU A 73 18.28 -4.52 -6.80
C GLU A 73 18.28 -3.77 -5.46
N PHE A 74 17.30 -2.87 -5.28
CA PHE A 74 17.10 -2.15 -4.02
C PHE A 74 16.81 -3.12 -2.86
N LEU A 75 15.83 -4.01 -3.05
CA LEU A 75 15.39 -4.94 -1.99
C LEU A 75 16.45 -5.95 -1.62
N GLU A 76 17.22 -6.47 -2.58
CA GLU A 76 18.31 -7.40 -2.34
C GLU A 76 19.37 -6.77 -1.42
N ARG A 77 19.80 -5.55 -1.72
CA ARG A 77 20.75 -4.81 -0.89
C ARG A 77 20.20 -4.56 0.51
N GLN A 78 18.98 -4.02 0.62
CA GLN A 78 18.35 -3.70 1.90
C GLN A 78 18.11 -4.94 2.77
N CYS A 79 17.72 -6.05 2.16
CA CYS A 79 17.58 -7.33 2.85
C CYS A 79 18.94 -7.91 3.25
N GLY A 80 19.96 -7.77 2.41
CA GLY A 80 21.33 -8.21 2.70
C GLY A 80 21.91 -7.54 3.95
N GLU A 81 21.65 -6.25 4.16
CA GLU A 81 22.01 -5.51 5.38
C GLU A 81 21.36 -6.10 6.65
N LEU A 82 20.20 -6.75 6.51
CA LEU A 82 19.48 -7.44 7.58
C LEU A 82 19.84 -8.94 7.70
N GLY A 83 20.81 -9.42 6.91
CA GLY A 83 21.18 -10.84 6.86
C GLY A 83 20.18 -11.73 6.12
N LEU A 84 19.20 -11.14 5.43
CA LEU A 84 18.22 -11.85 4.61
C LEU A 84 18.74 -12.04 3.19
N ARG A 85 18.54 -13.23 2.63
CA ARG A 85 18.92 -13.54 1.24
C ARG A 85 17.66 -13.70 0.39
N LEU A 86 17.47 -12.78 -0.55
CA LEU A 86 16.37 -12.87 -1.50
C LEU A 86 16.76 -13.78 -2.67
N PRO A 87 15.83 -14.65 -3.13
CA PRO A 87 15.95 -15.31 -4.42
C PRO A 87 15.97 -14.32 -5.59
N GLU A 88 16.30 -14.84 -6.78
CA GLU A 88 16.21 -14.13 -8.06
C GLU A 88 14.84 -13.45 -8.27
N PRO A 89 14.76 -12.40 -9.11
CA PRO A 89 13.50 -11.76 -9.48
C PRO A 89 12.44 -12.80 -9.87
N ARG A 90 11.19 -12.56 -9.46
CA ARG A 90 10.04 -13.44 -9.73
C ARG A 90 10.10 -14.82 -9.07
N ARG A 91 11.11 -15.12 -8.27
CA ARG A 91 11.21 -16.35 -7.45
C ARG A 91 10.88 -16.16 -5.97
N TYR A 92 10.56 -14.93 -5.58
CA TYR A 92 10.09 -14.57 -4.24
C TYR A 92 8.93 -13.57 -4.35
N GLY A 93 8.09 -13.52 -3.33
CA GLY A 93 7.10 -12.47 -3.13
C GLY A 93 7.55 -11.51 -2.05
N ALA A 94 7.17 -10.24 -2.19
CA ALA A 94 7.24 -9.28 -1.10
C ALA A 94 5.84 -8.70 -0.84
N GLY A 95 5.55 -8.46 0.42
CA GLY A 95 4.34 -7.78 0.84
C GLY A 95 4.64 -6.49 1.55
N MET A 96 3.88 -5.43 1.25
CA MET A 96 3.84 -4.20 2.04
C MET A 96 2.67 -4.31 3.01
N VAL A 97 2.92 -4.19 4.30
CA VAL A 97 1.94 -4.50 5.35
C VAL A 97 1.88 -3.35 6.37
N PHE A 98 0.66 -2.91 6.64
CA PHE A 98 0.34 -2.09 7.79
C PHE A 98 0.02 -2.99 8.97
N LEU A 99 0.64 -2.70 10.10
CA LEU A 99 0.56 -3.46 11.33
C LEU A 99 0.13 -2.54 12.48
N PRO A 100 -0.46 -3.10 13.55
CA PRO A 100 -0.73 -2.35 14.76
C PRO A 100 0.51 -1.61 15.27
N PRO A 101 0.39 -0.35 15.73
CA PRO A 101 1.52 0.40 16.28
C PRO A 101 2.03 -0.18 17.61
N ASP A 102 1.11 -0.74 18.41
CA ASP A 102 1.45 -1.44 19.65
C ASP A 102 2.26 -2.73 19.36
N PRO A 103 3.44 -2.92 19.99
CA PRO A 103 4.32 -4.05 19.73
C PRO A 103 3.68 -5.43 19.97
N SER A 104 2.79 -5.57 20.95
CA SER A 104 2.18 -6.86 21.30
C SER A 104 1.19 -7.28 20.20
N TYR A 105 0.33 -6.36 19.78
CA TYR A 105 -0.60 -6.59 18.67
C TYR A 105 0.13 -6.71 17.33
N ARG A 106 1.25 -6.00 17.15
CA ARG A 106 2.13 -6.14 15.98
C ARG A 106 2.66 -7.56 15.84
N THR A 107 3.24 -8.12 16.90
CA THR A 107 3.73 -9.51 16.89
C THR A 107 2.61 -10.51 16.61
N LEU A 108 1.41 -10.29 17.16
CA LEU A 108 0.25 -11.14 16.87
C LEU A 108 -0.14 -11.11 15.38
N ALA A 109 -0.21 -9.91 14.80
CA ALA A 109 -0.55 -9.71 13.40
C ALA A 109 0.51 -10.25 12.43
N MET A 110 1.80 -10.10 12.76
CA MET A 110 2.89 -10.71 12.00
C MET A 110 2.79 -12.23 11.99
N ARG A 111 2.63 -12.86 13.17
CA ARG A 111 2.47 -14.32 13.28
C ARG A 111 1.24 -14.84 12.54
N MET A 112 0.16 -14.07 12.53
CA MET A 112 -1.04 -14.38 11.76
C MET A 112 -0.73 -14.41 10.25
N LEU A 113 -0.05 -13.40 9.72
CA LEU A 113 0.36 -13.40 8.31
C LEU A 113 1.32 -14.54 7.98
N GLU A 114 2.28 -14.84 8.87
CA GLU A 114 3.21 -15.96 8.69
C GLU A 114 2.48 -17.32 8.62
N ARG A 115 1.45 -17.53 9.46
CA ARG A 115 0.59 -18.72 9.38
C ARG A 115 -0.17 -18.78 8.06
N ALA A 116 -0.75 -17.67 7.61
CA ALA A 116 -1.46 -17.59 6.33
C ALA A 116 -0.55 -17.88 5.13
N VAL A 117 0.69 -17.37 5.14
CA VAL A 117 1.74 -17.69 4.17
C VAL A 117 2.06 -19.20 4.21
N GLY A 118 2.23 -19.77 5.40
CA GLY A 118 2.48 -21.19 5.58
C GLY A 118 1.35 -22.07 5.04
N ALA A 119 0.10 -21.69 5.29
CA ALA A 119 -1.10 -22.37 4.81
C ALA A 119 -1.25 -22.30 3.29
N ALA A 120 -0.75 -21.23 2.65
CA ALA A 120 -0.67 -21.11 1.20
C ALA A 120 0.50 -21.89 0.57
N GLY A 121 1.24 -22.68 1.34
CA GLY A 121 2.35 -23.50 0.84
C GLY A 121 3.64 -22.70 0.55
N LEU A 122 3.79 -21.54 1.18
CA LEU A 122 4.96 -20.66 1.08
C LEU A 122 5.76 -20.66 2.40
N GLU A 123 6.96 -20.10 2.36
CA GLU A 123 7.87 -19.97 3.48
C GLU A 123 8.30 -18.50 3.63
N VAL A 124 8.37 -18.02 4.86
CA VAL A 124 8.81 -16.66 5.18
C VAL A 124 10.33 -16.61 5.20
N ILE A 125 10.91 -15.69 4.42
CA ILE A 125 12.35 -15.39 4.43
C ILE A 125 12.67 -14.48 5.62
N GLY A 126 11.85 -13.44 5.83
CA GLY A 126 12.04 -12.49 6.92
C GLY A 126 11.19 -11.24 6.74
N TRP A 127 11.41 -10.30 7.66
CA TRP A 127 10.73 -9.02 7.70
C TRP A 127 11.74 -7.88 7.63
N ARG A 128 11.35 -6.77 6.99
CA ARG A 128 12.06 -5.49 7.00
C ARG A 128 11.13 -4.41 7.51
N GLU A 129 11.56 -3.64 8.49
CA GLU A 129 10.85 -2.40 8.85
C GLU A 129 11.06 -1.37 7.73
N VAL A 130 9.98 -0.72 7.28
CA VAL A 130 10.07 0.28 6.21
C VAL A 130 10.41 1.63 6.84
N PRO A 131 11.55 2.25 6.48
CA PRO A 131 11.89 3.56 7.01
C PRO A 131 10.85 4.60 6.58
N THR A 132 10.49 5.49 7.49
CA THR A 132 9.55 6.59 7.25
C THR A 132 10.08 7.89 7.83
N ASP A 133 9.74 9.01 7.20
CA ASP A 133 10.12 10.35 7.67
C ASP A 133 8.89 11.16 8.08
N ASP A 134 8.60 11.13 9.39
CA ASP A 134 7.38 11.69 9.97
C ASP A 134 7.31 13.22 9.94
N ARG A 135 8.42 13.89 9.61
CA ARG A 135 8.46 15.35 9.45
C ARG A 135 7.58 15.85 8.31
N HIS A 136 7.20 14.96 7.40
CA HIS A 136 6.38 15.27 6.23
C HIS A 136 4.89 14.98 6.42
N CYS A 137 4.44 14.54 7.61
CA CYS A 137 3.06 14.16 7.87
C CYS A 137 2.36 15.12 8.83
N GLY A 138 1.10 15.45 8.53
CA GLY A 138 0.21 16.13 9.45
C GLY A 138 -0.06 15.33 10.73
N ARG A 139 -0.43 16.04 11.80
CA ARG A 139 -0.62 15.46 13.13
C ARG A 139 -1.70 14.37 13.16
N LEU A 140 -2.78 14.52 12.39
CA LEU A 140 -3.83 13.51 12.30
C LEU A 140 -3.34 12.24 11.60
N SER A 141 -2.66 12.36 10.46
CA SER A 141 -2.03 11.22 9.78
C SER A 141 -1.04 10.48 10.69
N LEU A 142 -0.26 11.20 11.49
CA LEU A 142 0.66 10.60 12.46
C LEU A 142 -0.06 9.85 13.59
N SER A 143 -1.18 10.38 14.08
CA SER A 143 -1.95 9.72 15.15
C SER A 143 -2.56 8.38 14.72
N ALA A 144 -2.84 8.22 13.42
CA ALA A 144 -3.38 7.01 12.81
C ALA A 144 -2.31 6.15 12.10
N LYS A 145 -1.03 6.56 12.15
CA LYS A 145 0.05 5.91 11.41
C LYS A 145 0.24 4.46 11.89
N PRO A 146 0.12 3.45 11.01
CA PRO A 146 0.44 2.07 11.35
C PRO A 146 1.95 1.87 11.43
N ALA A 147 2.38 0.78 12.07
CA ALA A 147 3.72 0.27 11.83
C ALA A 147 3.78 -0.28 10.40
N ILE A 148 4.76 0.14 9.61
CA ILE A 148 4.89 -0.26 8.20
C ILE A 148 6.05 -1.24 8.08
N ALA A 149 5.78 -2.43 7.57
CA ALA A 149 6.79 -3.46 7.37
C ALA A 149 6.61 -4.18 6.04
N GLN A 150 7.72 -4.71 5.54
CA GLN A 150 7.75 -5.61 4.41
C GLN A 150 7.96 -7.05 4.89
N ILE A 151 7.17 -7.97 4.37
CA ILE A 151 7.40 -9.42 4.51
C ILE A 151 7.96 -9.97 3.21
N PHE A 152 8.98 -10.81 3.28
CA PHE A 152 9.54 -11.51 2.13
C PHE A 152 9.26 -13.00 2.25
N VAL A 153 8.79 -13.62 1.17
CA VAL A 153 8.40 -15.02 1.15
C VAL A 153 8.88 -15.71 -0.11
N LYS A 154 9.14 -17.00 -0.03
CA LYS A 154 9.53 -17.85 -1.17
C LYS A 154 8.67 -19.10 -1.18
N PRO A 155 8.53 -19.78 -2.33
CA PRO A 155 7.87 -21.06 -2.33
C PRO A 155 8.80 -22.15 -1.75
N ARG A 156 8.21 -23.14 -1.06
CA ARG A 156 8.96 -24.29 -0.51
C ARG A 156 9.54 -25.21 -1.59
N GLN A 157 8.94 -25.16 -2.78
CA GLN A 157 9.37 -25.88 -3.98
C GLN A 157 9.31 -24.91 -5.15
N PRO A 158 10.12 -25.08 -6.22
CA PRO A 158 10.04 -24.21 -7.39
C PRO A 158 8.63 -24.14 -7.97
N LEU A 159 8.13 -22.92 -8.18
CA LEU A 159 6.83 -22.65 -8.81
C LEU A 159 7.04 -21.80 -10.07
N SER A 160 6.06 -21.84 -10.99
CA SER A 160 5.94 -20.79 -12.01
C SER A 160 5.60 -19.45 -11.36
N GLU A 161 5.84 -18.36 -12.09
CA GLU A 161 5.51 -17.01 -11.62
C GLU A 161 4.01 -16.88 -11.35
N GLU A 162 3.16 -17.44 -12.22
CA GLU A 162 1.70 -17.40 -12.09
C GLU A 162 1.22 -18.14 -10.85
N GLU A 163 1.80 -19.31 -10.56
CA GLU A 163 1.43 -20.10 -9.39
C GLU A 163 1.92 -19.43 -8.09
N LEU A 164 3.09 -18.78 -8.12
CA LEU A 164 3.57 -17.98 -7.00
C LEU A 164 2.61 -16.80 -6.73
N GLU A 165 2.23 -16.03 -7.75
CA GLU A 165 1.23 -14.95 -7.63
C GLU A 165 -0.09 -15.45 -7.03
N ARG A 166 -0.59 -16.59 -7.53
CA ARG A 166 -1.83 -17.19 -7.02
C ARG A 166 -1.73 -17.52 -5.54
N ARG A 167 -0.62 -18.10 -5.08
CA ARG A 167 -0.41 -18.43 -3.66
C ARG A 167 -0.24 -17.20 -2.78
N LEU A 168 0.45 -16.16 -3.28
CA LEU A 168 0.57 -14.87 -2.60
C LEU A 168 -0.80 -14.21 -2.41
N PHE A 169 -1.64 -14.25 -3.45
CA PHE A 169 -3.02 -13.80 -3.37
C PHE A 169 -3.83 -14.56 -2.31
N LEU A 170 -3.71 -15.90 -2.28
CA LEU A 170 -4.39 -16.73 -1.28
C LEU A 170 -3.91 -16.42 0.14
N ALA A 171 -2.59 -16.32 0.37
CA ALA A 171 -2.02 -15.94 1.66
C ALA A 171 -2.58 -14.61 2.16
N ARG A 172 -2.67 -13.60 1.26
CA ARG A 172 -3.29 -12.32 1.57
C ARG A 172 -4.75 -12.47 1.98
N LYS A 173 -5.56 -13.23 1.22
CA LYS A 173 -6.98 -13.42 1.51
C LYS A 173 -7.24 -14.17 2.81
N ILE A 174 -6.43 -15.18 3.12
CA ILE A 174 -6.48 -15.89 4.39
C ILE A 174 -6.19 -14.92 5.55
N ALA A 175 -5.10 -14.14 5.45
CA ALA A 175 -4.72 -13.19 6.49
C ALA A 175 -5.76 -12.07 6.68
N GLU A 176 -6.34 -11.55 5.59
CA GLU A 176 -7.42 -10.55 5.64
C GLU A 176 -8.62 -11.11 6.42
N HIS A 177 -9.08 -12.33 6.11
CA HIS A 177 -10.20 -12.95 6.84
C HIS A 177 -9.87 -13.24 8.30
N GLU A 178 -8.68 -13.77 8.60
CA GLU A 178 -8.25 -14.06 9.97
C GLU A 178 -8.13 -12.78 10.81
N SER A 179 -7.70 -11.67 10.20
CA SER A 179 -7.59 -10.37 10.88
C SER A 179 -8.94 -9.86 11.37
N VAL A 180 -9.98 -9.97 10.53
CA VAL A 180 -11.36 -9.58 10.87
C VAL A 180 -11.90 -10.49 11.98
N ALA A 181 -11.65 -11.79 11.89
CA ALA A 181 -12.08 -12.76 12.90
C ALA A 181 -11.38 -12.56 14.27
N THR A 182 -10.12 -12.09 14.27
CA THR A 182 -9.37 -11.80 15.50
C THR A 182 -9.95 -10.59 16.25
N GLY A 183 -10.52 -9.63 15.54
CA GLY A 183 -11.10 -8.41 16.13
C GLY A 183 -10.05 -7.46 16.75
N GLY A 184 -10.54 -6.48 17.51
CA GLY A 184 -9.71 -5.57 18.30
C GLY A 184 -8.70 -4.75 17.48
N GLN A 185 -7.49 -4.57 18.03
CA GLN A 185 -6.44 -3.76 17.42
C GLN A 185 -5.90 -4.36 16.11
N VAL A 186 -5.90 -5.69 15.97
CA VAL A 186 -5.47 -6.38 14.75
C VAL A 186 -6.44 -6.08 13.62
N ALA A 187 -7.75 -6.28 13.82
CA ALA A 187 -8.76 -5.97 12.79
C ALA A 187 -8.77 -4.49 12.37
N ARG A 188 -8.36 -3.58 13.25
CA ARG A 188 -8.35 -2.13 12.98
C ARG A 188 -7.16 -1.65 12.15
N HIS A 189 -5.98 -2.25 12.32
CA HIS A 189 -4.74 -1.72 11.73
C HIS A 189 -4.08 -2.67 10.74
N PHE A 190 -4.38 -3.97 10.81
CA PHE A 190 -3.77 -4.93 9.91
C PHE A 190 -4.31 -4.76 8.50
N TYR A 191 -3.42 -4.47 7.56
CA TYR A 191 -3.79 -4.35 6.16
C TYR A 191 -2.60 -4.68 5.24
N VAL A 192 -2.83 -5.58 4.28
CA VAL A 192 -1.81 -5.97 3.30
C VAL A 192 -1.98 -5.09 2.04
N CYS A 193 -1.16 -4.05 1.93
CA CYS A 193 -1.20 -3.11 0.80
C CYS A 193 -0.90 -3.79 -0.53
N SER A 194 0.08 -4.67 -0.54
CA SER A 194 0.42 -5.53 -1.66
C SER A 194 1.05 -6.80 -1.12
N LEU A 195 0.90 -7.92 -1.83
CA LEU A 195 1.66 -9.15 -1.61
C LEU A 195 1.76 -9.85 -2.96
N SER A 196 2.91 -9.72 -3.61
CA SER A 196 3.13 -10.09 -5.02
C SER A 196 4.62 -10.36 -5.26
N CYS A 197 4.94 -11.16 -6.28
CA CYS A 197 6.27 -11.30 -6.86
C CYS A 197 6.49 -10.35 -8.06
N ARG A 198 5.46 -9.58 -8.45
CA ARG A 198 5.49 -8.63 -9.57
C ARG A 198 5.53 -7.17 -9.15
N THR A 199 4.71 -6.78 -8.18
CA THR A 199 4.48 -5.37 -7.84
C THR A 199 4.51 -5.09 -6.34
N MET A 200 4.68 -3.83 -5.98
CA MET A 200 4.64 -3.34 -4.61
C MET A 200 3.94 -1.98 -4.57
N VAL A 201 3.19 -1.72 -3.51
CA VAL A 201 2.48 -0.45 -3.29
C VAL A 201 3.11 0.29 -2.12
N TYR A 202 3.50 1.54 -2.35
CA TYR A 202 3.81 2.52 -1.31
C TYR A 202 2.65 3.51 -1.25
N LYS A 203 1.89 3.47 -0.17
CA LYS A 203 0.76 4.39 0.04
C LYS A 203 0.65 4.78 1.50
N GLY A 204 -0.04 5.87 1.76
CA GLY A 204 -0.36 6.30 3.10
C GLY A 204 -1.40 7.41 3.09
N MET A 205 -1.81 7.83 4.27
CA MET A 205 -2.61 9.04 4.49
C MET A 205 -1.76 10.29 4.34
N LEU A 206 -1.42 10.57 3.10
CA LEU A 206 -0.46 11.57 2.66
C LEU A 206 -1.09 12.43 1.57
N MET A 207 -0.69 13.69 1.50
CA MET A 207 -0.85 14.50 0.31
C MET A 207 0.11 14.03 -0.77
N ALA A 208 -0.22 14.28 -2.04
CA ALA A 208 0.61 13.89 -3.17
C ALA A 208 2.10 14.31 -3.02
N PRO A 209 2.45 15.56 -2.63
CA PRO A 209 3.84 15.98 -2.47
C PRO A 209 4.58 15.33 -1.28
N GLN A 210 3.86 14.73 -0.33
CA GLN A 210 4.45 14.15 0.86
C GLN A 210 5.01 12.74 0.60
N VAL A 211 4.56 12.04 -0.44
CA VAL A 211 4.88 10.62 -0.68
C VAL A 211 6.39 10.37 -0.79
N LEU A 212 7.11 11.20 -1.57
CA LEU A 212 8.55 11.05 -1.78
C LEU A 212 9.36 11.37 -0.52
N GLY A 213 8.90 12.35 0.28
CA GLY A 213 9.52 12.71 1.55
C GLY A 213 9.31 11.63 2.61
N PHE A 214 8.07 11.17 2.77
CA PHE A 214 7.65 10.22 3.79
C PHE A 214 8.27 8.83 3.61
N PHE A 215 8.48 8.36 2.38
CA PHE A 215 9.13 7.07 2.10
C PHE A 215 10.54 7.28 1.51
N PRO A 216 11.60 7.33 2.34
CA PRO A 216 12.99 7.44 1.89
C PRO A 216 13.40 6.42 0.83
N ASP A 217 12.83 5.21 0.87
CA ASP A 217 13.06 4.15 -0.14
C ASP A 217 12.84 4.66 -1.58
N LEU A 218 11.84 5.52 -1.79
CA LEU A 218 11.48 6.05 -3.12
C LEU A 218 12.50 7.06 -3.66
N ARG A 219 13.45 7.53 -2.84
CA ARG A 219 14.55 8.42 -3.25
C ARG A 219 15.82 7.67 -3.62
N ASP A 220 15.87 6.36 -3.38
CA ASP A 220 17.07 5.58 -3.62
C ASP A 220 17.26 5.31 -5.12
N PRO A 221 18.42 5.62 -5.72
CA PRO A 221 18.66 5.41 -7.16
C PRO A 221 18.59 3.95 -7.63
N SER A 222 18.76 2.98 -6.72
CA SER A 222 18.58 1.54 -7.02
C SER A 222 17.10 1.13 -7.03
N PHE A 223 16.19 1.98 -6.55
CA PHE A 223 14.75 1.76 -6.61
C PHE A 223 14.24 2.02 -8.04
N LYS A 224 14.29 0.98 -8.89
CA LYS A 224 13.97 1.08 -10.31
C LYS A 224 12.66 0.38 -10.64
N SER A 225 11.91 0.96 -11.57
CA SER A 225 10.69 0.36 -12.10
C SER A 225 10.49 0.71 -13.57
N ALA A 226 9.86 -0.16 -14.36
CA ALA A 226 9.41 0.18 -15.71
C ALA A 226 7.97 0.71 -15.73
N LEU A 227 7.27 0.69 -14.58
CA LEU A 227 5.92 1.19 -14.41
C LEU A 227 5.79 1.88 -13.05
N ALA A 228 5.23 3.08 -13.04
CA ALA A 228 4.77 3.76 -11.83
C ALA A 228 3.31 4.19 -12.04
N LEU A 229 2.39 3.59 -11.31
CA LEU A 229 0.97 3.97 -11.29
C LEU A 229 0.69 4.72 -10.00
N VAL A 230 0.22 5.96 -10.12
CA VAL A 230 -0.01 6.85 -8.99
C VAL A 230 -1.49 7.17 -8.81
N HIS A 231 -1.86 7.41 -7.57
CA HIS A 231 -3.22 7.79 -7.21
C HIS A 231 -3.21 8.74 -6.02
N SER A 232 -3.98 9.82 -6.13
CA SER A 232 -4.37 10.69 -5.02
C SER A 232 -5.86 10.61 -4.83
N ARG A 233 -6.28 10.36 -3.59
CA ARG A 233 -7.69 10.23 -3.21
C ARG A 233 -8.28 11.59 -2.87
N PHE A 234 -9.57 11.72 -3.12
CA PHE A 234 -10.45 12.73 -2.53
C PHE A 234 -11.53 11.96 -1.74
N SER A 235 -11.75 12.32 -0.49
CA SER A 235 -12.68 11.67 0.43
C SER A 235 -13.61 12.71 1.05
N THR A 236 -14.90 12.40 1.13
CA THR A 236 -15.87 13.24 1.86
C THR A 236 -15.87 13.01 3.38
N ASN A 237 -15.03 12.07 3.86
CA ASN A 237 -14.84 11.81 5.30
C ASN A 237 -13.66 12.60 5.84
N THR A 238 -13.85 13.29 6.97
CA THR A 238 -12.79 14.04 7.69
C THR A 238 -11.94 13.18 8.62
N LEU A 239 -12.24 11.88 8.73
CA LEU A 239 -11.56 10.95 9.62
C LEU A 239 -10.59 10.03 8.86
N PRO A 240 -9.34 9.91 9.35
CA PRO A 240 -8.39 8.89 8.91
C PRO A 240 -8.93 7.45 9.04
N THR A 241 -8.75 6.59 8.03
CA THR A 241 -8.97 5.13 8.10
C THR A 241 -7.82 4.35 7.50
#